data_AF-S4RAV3-F1
#
_entry.id   AF-S4RAV3-F1
#
_cell.length_a   1.000
_cell.length_b   1.000
_cell.length_c   1.000
_cell.angle_alpha   90.00
_cell.angle_beta   90.00
_cell.angle_gamma   90.00
#
_symmetry.space_group_name_H-M   'P 1'
#
loop_
_entity.id
_entity.type
_entity.pdbx_description
1 polymer ?
#
loop_
_entity_poly.entity_id
_entity_poly.type
_entity_poly.pdbx_seq_one_letter_code
_entity_poly.pdbx_strand_id
1 'polypeptide(L)'
;FFSAVRFTLLDHQSPTTGLFPTKSQSKSNAAKVRDSLYCAAAVWALSLAYRRSDDDKGRIHELEHSAVKCLRGILYCYMRQSLKVSAF
;
A
#
# COMPACT_ATOMS: atom_id res chain seq x y z
N PHE A 1 -12.33 -12.50 2.89
CA PHE A 1 -11.86 -11.15 2.55
C PHE A 1 -10.36 -10.97 2.75
N PHE A 2 -9.80 -11.23 3.95
CA PHE A 2 -8.35 -11.16 4.17
C PHE A 2 -7.49 -11.92 3.14
N SER A 3 -7.82 -13.19 2.86
CA SER A 3 -7.07 -14.01 1.87
C SER A 3 -7.05 -13.39 0.46
N ALA A 4 -8.17 -12.80 0.02
CA ALA A 4 -8.25 -12.13 -1.26
C ALA A 4 -7.35 -10.87 -1.31
N VAL A 5 -7.37 -10.05 -0.26
CA VAL A 5 -6.51 -8.87 -0.15
C VAL A 5 -5.03 -9.25 -0.04
N ARG A 6 -4.72 -10.33 0.67
CA ARG A 6 -3.34 -10.84 0.77
C ARG A 6 -2.80 -11.26 -0.60
N PHE A 7 -3.56 -12.08 -1.33
CA PHE A 7 -3.16 -12.57 -2.65
C PHE A 7 -3.10 -11.46 -3.71
N THR A 8 -4.01 -10.49 -3.66
CA THR A 8 -4.11 -9.43 -4.69
C THR A 8 -3.24 -8.21 -4.43
N LEU A 9 -2.95 -7.90 -3.16
CA LEU A 9 -2.20 -6.70 -2.78
C LEU A 9 -0.90 -7.03 -2.08
N LEU A 10 -0.95 -7.71 -0.92
CA LEU A 10 0.24 -7.87 -0.07
C LEU A 10 1.37 -8.64 -0.76
N ASP A 11 1.05 -9.72 -1.48
CA ASP A 11 2.05 -10.52 -2.21
C ASP A 11 2.71 -9.76 -3.37
N HIS A 12 2.09 -8.68 -3.83
CA HIS A 12 2.59 -7.86 -4.93
C HIS A 12 3.22 -6.53 -4.46
N GLN A 13 3.21 -6.23 -3.16
CA GLN A 13 3.80 -5.00 -2.63
C GLN A 13 5.33 -5.02 -2.78
N SER A 14 5.91 -3.93 -3.30
CA SER A 14 7.37 -3.83 -3.45
C SER A 14 8.06 -3.88 -2.08
N PRO A 15 9.02 -4.80 -1.85
CA PRO A 15 9.69 -4.91 -0.57
C PRO A 15 10.61 -3.72 -0.28
N THR A 16 11.14 -3.05 -1.31
CA THR A 16 12.08 -1.93 -1.18
C THR A 16 11.37 -0.57 -1.14
N THR A 17 10.34 -0.36 -1.96
CA THR A 17 9.65 0.94 -2.07
C THR A 17 8.35 1.01 -1.28
N GLY A 18 7.73 -0.12 -0.96
CA GLY A 18 6.40 -0.18 -0.34
C GLY A 18 5.24 0.10 -1.28
N LEU A 19 5.49 0.45 -2.55
CA LEU A 19 4.45 0.78 -3.52
C LEU A 19 3.80 -0.48 -4.10
N PHE A 20 2.56 -0.34 -4.55
CA PHE A 20 1.81 -1.38 -5.24
C PHE A 20 1.92 -1.21 -6.77
N PRO A 21 2.04 -2.30 -7.53
CA PRO A 21 2.12 -2.25 -8.99
C PRO A 21 0.79 -1.80 -9.59
N THR A 22 0.86 -1.04 -10.68
CA THR A 22 -0.31 -0.55 -11.43
C THR A 22 -1.13 -1.69 -12.05
N LYS A 23 -0.50 -2.84 -12.32
CA LYS A 23 -1.11 -4.04 -12.91
C LYS A 23 -0.45 -5.27 -12.29
N SER A 24 -1.22 -6.08 -11.56
CA SER A 24 -0.73 -7.32 -10.91
C SER A 24 -0.15 -8.34 -11.90
N GLN A 25 -0.58 -8.34 -13.18
CA GLN A 25 -0.15 -9.31 -14.21
C GLN A 25 0.69 -8.72 -15.36
N SER A 26 1.06 -7.44 -15.31
CA SER A 26 1.84 -6.82 -16.39
C SER A 26 3.32 -6.72 -16.01
N LYS A 27 4.22 -7.08 -16.93
CA LYS A 27 5.69 -6.92 -16.82
C LYS A 27 6.18 -5.47 -16.63
N SER A 28 5.26 -4.50 -16.50
CA SER A 28 5.62 -3.12 -16.21
C SER A 28 5.90 -2.98 -14.71
N ASN A 29 7.17 -2.79 -14.36
CA ASN A 29 7.62 -2.47 -13.00
C ASN A 29 7.21 -1.04 -12.56
N ALA A 30 6.35 -0.36 -13.32
CA ALA A 30 5.89 0.98 -13.00
C ALA A 30 4.76 0.95 -11.95
N ALA A 31 5.06 1.50 -10.77
CA ALA A 31 4.06 1.81 -9.76
C ALA A 31 3.57 3.25 -9.92
N LYS A 32 2.26 3.46 -9.89
CA LYS A 32 1.66 4.79 -9.81
C LYS A 32 1.33 5.11 -8.35
N VAL A 33 1.72 6.31 -7.91
CA VAL A 33 1.44 6.81 -6.55
C VAL A 33 -0.06 6.76 -6.24
N ARG A 34 -0.92 7.13 -7.20
CA ARG A 34 -2.37 7.13 -7.05
C ARG A 34 -2.93 5.73 -6.79
N ASP A 35 -2.49 4.73 -7.56
CA ASP A 35 -2.99 3.36 -7.42
C ASP A 35 -2.50 2.75 -6.10
N SER A 36 -1.24 3.04 -5.74
CA SER A 36 -0.67 2.67 -4.44
C SER A 36 -1.44 3.30 -3.26
N LEU A 37 -1.92 4.53 -3.41
CA LEU A 37 -2.74 5.21 -2.41
C LEU A 37 -4.08 4.52 -2.21
N TYR A 38 -4.79 4.15 -3.30
CA TYR A 38 -6.04 3.41 -3.21
C TYR A 38 -5.85 2.03 -2.56
N CYS A 39 -4.76 1.33 -2.90
CA CYS A 39 -4.42 0.06 -2.28
C CYS A 39 -4.16 0.21 -0.77
N ALA A 40 -3.38 1.22 -0.37
CA ALA A 40 -3.10 1.51 1.04
C ALA A 40 -4.38 1.86 1.82
N ALA A 41 -5.27 2.66 1.24
CA ALA A 41 -6.55 3.01 1.85
C ALA A 41 -7.46 1.78 2.02
N ALA A 42 -7.51 0.89 1.03
CA ALA A 42 -8.29 -0.35 1.11
C ALA A 42 -7.74 -1.31 2.18
N VAL A 43 -6.42 -1.48 2.24
CA VAL A 43 -5.74 -2.32 3.25
C VAL A 43 -5.97 -1.77 4.67
N TRP A 44 -5.89 -0.44 4.84
CA TRP A 44 -6.17 0.22 6.12
C TRP A 44 -7.65 0.13 6.54
N ALA A 45 -8.58 0.33 5.61
CA ALA A 45 -10.01 0.17 5.91
C ALA A 45 -10.33 -1.26 6.36
N LEU A 46 -9.67 -2.26 5.76
CA LEU A 46 -9.81 -3.66 6.15
C LEU A 46 -9.24 -3.92 7.55
N SER A 47 -8.10 -3.32 7.92
CA SER A 47 -7.56 -3.47 9.28
C SER A 47 -8.50 -2.89 10.34
N LEU A 48 -9.10 -1.73 10.06
CA LEU A 48 -10.12 -1.12 10.94
C LEU A 48 -11.37 -1.99 11.08
N ALA A 49 -11.79 -2.66 10.00
CA ALA A 49 -12.91 -3.60 10.05
C ALA A 49 -12.57 -4.84 10.91
N TYR A 50 -11.35 -5.37 10.79
CA TYR A 50 -10.89 -6.49 11.61
C TYR A 50 -10.69 -6.11 13.08
N ARG A 51 -10.32 -4.87 13.42
CA ARG A 51 -10.26 -4.39 14.83
C ARG A 51 -11.58 -4.53 15.60
N ARG A 52 -12.72 -4.59 14.92
CA ARG A 52 -14.04 -4.81 15.53
C ARG A 52 -14.39 -6.29 15.70
N SER A 53 -13.62 -7.20 15.10
CA SER A 53 -13.86 -8.64 15.10
C SER A 53 -12.81 -9.31 15.98
N ASP A 54 -13.19 -9.82 17.14
CA ASP A 54 -12.30 -10.31 18.23
C ASP A 54 -11.30 -11.45 17.86
N ASP A 55 -11.41 -12.06 16.68
CA ASP A 55 -10.50 -13.13 16.22
C ASP A 55 -9.40 -12.61 15.28
N ASP A 56 -8.54 -11.72 15.78
CA ASP A 56 -7.42 -11.23 14.97
C ASP A 56 -6.08 -11.92 15.32
N LYS A 57 -5.76 -12.95 14.53
CA LYS A 57 -4.51 -13.74 14.59
C LYS A 57 -3.28 -12.96 14.06
N GLY A 58 -3.15 -11.67 14.39
CA GLY A 58 -2.07 -10.79 13.89
C GLY A 58 -2.28 -10.28 12.46
N ARG A 59 -3.47 -10.48 11.89
CA ARG A 59 -3.89 -10.03 10.56
C ARG A 59 -4.00 -8.51 10.49
N ILE A 60 -4.49 -7.86 11.55
CA ILE A 60 -4.52 -6.39 11.68
C ILE A 60 -3.11 -5.81 11.56
N HIS A 61 -2.15 -6.34 12.34
CA HIS A 61 -0.79 -5.81 12.35
C HIS A 61 -0.11 -5.92 10.97
N GLU A 62 -0.34 -7.02 10.26
CA GLU A 62 0.18 -7.19 8.90
C GLU A 62 -0.41 -6.15 7.93
N LEU A 63 -1.73 -5.95 7.97
CA LEU A 63 -2.41 -4.96 7.12
C LEU A 63 -1.94 -3.54 7.43
N GLU A 64 -1.88 -3.17 8.71
CA GLU A 64 -1.44 -1.85 9.14
C GLU A 64 0.01 -1.58 8.73
N HIS A 65 0.89 -2.56 8.90
CA HIS A 65 2.29 -2.42 8.52
C HIS A 65 2.44 -2.27 7.00
N SER A 66 1.68 -3.04 6.20
CA SER A 66 1.65 -2.90 4.74
C SER A 66 1.19 -1.50 4.30
N ALA A 67 0.12 -0.98 4.92
CA ALA A 67 -0.39 0.37 4.65
C ALA A 67 0.64 1.46 5.00
N VAL A 68 1.27 1.38 6.18
CA VAL A 68 2.32 2.32 6.62
C VAL A 68 3.51 2.30 5.66
N LYS A 69 3.95 1.11 5.24
CA LYS A 69 5.06 0.96 4.29
C LYS A 69 4.74 1.64 2.95
N CYS A 70 3.52 1.49 2.45
CA CYS A 70 3.09 2.13 1.21
C CYS A 70 3.06 3.66 1.33
N LEU A 71 2.43 4.19 2.39
CA LEU A 71 2.35 5.64 2.60
C LEU A 71 3.73 6.28 2.77
N ARG A 72 4.68 5.59 3.41
CA ARG A 72 6.08 6.04 3.50
C ARG A 72 6.75 6.12 2.12
N GLY A 73 6.51 5.12 1.26
CA GLY A 73 6.99 5.13 -0.12
C GLY A 73 6.42 6.30 -0.94
N ILE A 74 5.12 6.58 -0.77
CA ILE A 74 4.44 7.71 -1.42
C ILE A 74 5.03 9.04 -0.96
N LEU A 75 5.24 9.23 0.35
CA LEU A 75 5.87 10.43 0.88
C LEU A 75 7.26 10.66 0.28
N TYR A 76 8.06 9.60 0.17
CA TYR A 76 9.38 9.67 -0.46
C TYR A 76 9.30 10.07 -1.95
N CYS A 77 8.28 9.63 -2.68
CA CYS A 77 8.01 10.11 -4.04
C CYS A 77 7.70 11.62 -4.07
N TYR A 78 6.85 12.11 -3.16
CA TYR A 78 6.52 13.54 -3.09
C TYR A 78 7.71 14.41 -2.69
N MET A 79 8.52 13.97 -1.71
CA MET A 79 9.72 14.69 -1.31
C MET A 79 10.68 14.89 -2.49
N ARG A 80 10.85 13.88 -3.35
CA ARG A 80 11.67 14.00 -4.56
C ARG A 80 11.09 14.91 -5.64
N GLN A 81 9.77 15.09 -5.66
CA GLN A 81 9.09 16.01 -6.57
C GLN A 81 9.00 17.43 -6.01
N SER A 82 9.24 17.64 -4.71
CA SER A 82 9.09 18.95 -4.05
C SER A 82 9.92 20.05 -4.71
N LEU A 83 11.18 19.77 -5.04
CA LEU A 83 12.09 20.73 -5.70
C LEU A 83 11.56 21.22 -7.04
N LYS A 84 10.86 20.37 -7.79
CA LYS A 84 10.23 20.74 -9.05
C LYS A 84 9.03 21.66 -8.81
N VAL A 85 8.23 21.38 -7.79
CA VAL A 85 7.07 22.21 -7.40
C VAL A 85 7.51 23.58 -6.89
N SER A 86 8.56 23.64 -6.07
CA SER A 86 9.05 24.90 -5.49
C SER A 86 9.71 25.86 -6.48
N ALA A 87 9.92 25.44 -7.73
CA ALA A 87 10.53 26.24 -8.79
C ALA A 87 9.50 26.89 -9.74
N PHE A 88 8.20 26.65 -9.53
CA PHE A 88 7.10 27.35 -10.20
C PHE A 88 6.60 28.52 -9.36
#